data_AF-M3HV19-F1
#
_entry.id   AF-M3HV19-F1
#
_cell.length_a   1.000
_cell.length_b   1.000
_cell.length_c   1.000
_cell.angle_alpha   90.00
_cell.angle_beta   90.00
_cell.angle_gamma   90.00
#
_symmetry.space_group_name_H-M   'P 1'
#
loop_
_entity.id
_entity.type
_entity.pdbx_description
1 polymer ?
#
loop_
_entity_poly.entity_id
_entity_poly.type
_entity_poly.pdbx_seq_one_letter_code
_entity_poly.pdbx_strand_id
1 'polypeptide(L)'
;MQRFQKGGFHRSKPDGSRQKRHILVDRSGAPIAFVIASAETHDSKLLFPNLKRFRILRNSKVLKPEILSLDKAYATNEIKAKLKKDKIRYRIPNKKNAKNPERIVPLKPFRWTVERTFAWFNAFRGIKTCWEFKLENYTALFQLAFAFILFRMARR
;
A
#
# COMPACT_ATOMS: atom_id res chain seq x y z
N MET A 1 2.65 9.56 9.34
CA MET A 1 2.86 8.09 9.39
C MET A 1 2.00 7.47 8.33
N GLN A 2 2.61 6.85 7.33
CA GLN A 2 1.91 6.17 6.24
C GLN A 2 2.08 4.68 6.42
N ARG A 3 1.02 3.91 6.18
CA ARG A 3 1.03 2.48 6.41
C ARG A 3 0.79 1.74 5.11
N PHE A 4 1.65 0.77 4.88
CA PHE A 4 1.57 -0.16 3.77
C PHE A 4 0.83 -1.42 4.22
N GLN A 5 -0.16 -1.83 3.44
CA GLN A 5 -0.78 -3.14 3.55
C GLN A 5 -1.02 -3.72 2.16
N LYS A 6 -1.05 -5.05 2.15
CA LYS A 6 -1.47 -5.86 1.01
C LYS A 6 -2.99 -5.89 0.94
N GLY A 7 -3.56 -5.56 -0.22
CA GLY A 7 -4.92 -5.93 -0.56
C GLY A 7 -4.97 -7.38 -1.01
N GLY A 8 -5.98 -8.13 -0.56
CA GLY A 8 -6.14 -9.56 -0.85
C GLY A 8 -6.10 -9.90 -2.35
N PHE A 9 -5.99 -11.20 -2.65
CA PHE A 9 -5.98 -11.71 -4.03
C PHE A 9 -7.37 -11.61 -4.64
N HIS A 10 -7.43 -11.14 -5.90
CA HIS A 10 -8.68 -10.96 -6.64
C HIS A 10 -8.73 -11.91 -7.83
N ARG A 11 -9.94 -12.22 -8.31
CA ARG A 11 -10.25 -13.40 -9.12
C ARG A 11 -9.35 -13.51 -10.36
N SER A 12 -9.09 -14.76 -10.71
CA SER A 12 -8.25 -15.21 -11.81
C SER A 12 -8.76 -14.68 -13.15
N LYS A 13 -7.85 -14.21 -14.03
CA LYS A 13 -8.11 -14.16 -15.47
C LYS A 13 -8.46 -15.57 -15.99
N PRO A 14 -9.00 -15.71 -17.22
CA PRO A 14 -9.23 -17.01 -17.84
C PRO A 14 -7.99 -17.92 -17.91
N ASP A 15 -6.78 -17.34 -17.88
CA ASP A 15 -5.49 -18.05 -17.83
C ASP A 15 -5.08 -18.52 -16.42
N GLY A 16 -5.90 -18.26 -15.38
CA GLY A 16 -5.60 -18.59 -13.99
C GLY A 16 -4.79 -17.53 -13.21
N SER A 17 -4.29 -16.48 -13.87
CA SER A 17 -3.45 -15.45 -13.24
C SER A 17 -4.27 -14.55 -12.29
N ARG A 18 -3.80 -14.42 -11.05
CA ARG A 18 -4.41 -13.54 -10.04
C ARG A 18 -3.70 -12.21 -10.00
N GLN A 19 -4.43 -11.14 -9.72
CA GLN A 19 -3.85 -9.82 -9.50
C GLN A 19 -3.87 -9.48 -8.01
N LYS A 20 -2.93 -8.65 -7.59
CA LYS A 20 -2.89 -8.08 -6.24
C LYS A 20 -2.67 -6.58 -6.30
N ARG A 21 -3.21 -5.93 -5.28
CA ARG A 21 -3.19 -4.47 -5.16
C ARG A 21 -2.36 -4.08 -3.95
N HIS A 22 -1.41 -3.21 -4.18
CA HIS A 22 -0.56 -2.65 -3.14
C HIS A 22 -0.94 -1.19 -2.96
N ILE A 23 -1.43 -0.81 -1.79
CA ILE A 23 -1.95 0.55 -1.54
C ILE A 23 -1.14 1.18 -0.41
N LEU A 24 -0.69 2.41 -0.64
CA LEU A 24 -0.10 3.27 0.36
C LEU A 24 -1.20 4.16 0.95
N VAL A 25 -1.37 4.11 2.26
CA VAL A 25 -2.43 4.82 2.98
C VAL A 25 -1.81 5.78 3.98
N ASP A 26 -2.40 6.96 4.12
CA ASP A 26 -2.00 7.94 5.11
C ASP A 26 -2.48 7.57 6.54
N ARG A 27 -2.37 8.50 7.49
CA ARG A 27 -2.83 8.28 8.87
C ARG A 27 -4.36 8.36 9.00
N SER A 28 -5.04 9.10 8.12
CA SER A 28 -6.49 9.30 8.14
C SER A 28 -7.27 8.17 7.43
N GLY A 29 -6.59 7.35 6.63
CA GLY A 29 -7.21 6.32 5.79
C GLY A 29 -7.32 6.72 4.32
N ALA A 30 -6.78 7.88 3.94
CA ALA A 30 -6.74 8.34 2.56
C ALA A 30 -5.74 7.50 1.76
N PRO A 31 -6.18 6.88 0.65
CA PRO A 31 -5.25 6.20 -0.24
C PRO A 31 -4.41 7.26 -0.97
N ILE A 32 -3.09 7.06 -1.02
CA ILE A 32 -2.14 8.04 -1.57
C ILE A 32 -1.53 7.57 -2.89
N ALA A 33 -1.14 6.30 -2.95
CA ALA A 33 -0.53 5.71 -4.12
C ALA A 33 -0.89 4.23 -4.17
N PHE A 34 -0.88 3.67 -5.38
CA PHE A 34 -1.11 2.25 -5.55
C PHE A 34 -0.29 1.68 -6.70
N VAL A 35 -0.08 0.37 -6.63
CA VAL A 35 0.49 -0.47 -7.69
C VAL A 35 -0.37 -1.72 -7.81
N ILE A 36 -0.69 -2.09 -9.04
CA ILE A 36 -1.36 -3.35 -9.37
C ILE A 36 -0.29 -4.24 -10.02
N ALA A 37 -0.22 -5.49 -9.59
CA ALA A 37 0.75 -6.45 -10.11
C ALA A 37 0.16 -7.86 -10.16
N SER A 38 0.85 -8.76 -10.85
CA SER A 38 0.59 -10.21 -10.75
C SER A 38 0.75 -10.68 -9.30
N ALA A 39 -0.09 -11.64 -8.90
CA ALA A 39 -0.07 -12.27 -7.59
C ALA A 39 1.27 -12.93 -7.26
N GLU A 40 1.98 -13.43 -8.28
CA GLU A 40 3.28 -14.10 -8.16
C GLU A 40 4.42 -13.13 -7.81
N THR A 41 4.26 -11.85 -8.13
CA THR A 41 5.30 -10.85 -7.81
C THR A 41 5.52 -10.84 -6.31
N HIS A 42 6.75 -10.78 -5.80
CA HIS A 42 6.94 -10.70 -4.34
C HIS A 42 6.57 -9.30 -3.82
N ASP A 43 5.88 -9.21 -2.67
CA ASP A 43 5.39 -7.93 -2.11
C ASP A 43 6.52 -6.93 -1.84
N SER A 44 7.71 -7.39 -1.45
CA SER A 44 8.89 -6.53 -1.26
C SER A 44 9.30 -5.77 -2.54
N LYS A 45 9.07 -6.36 -3.72
CA LYS A 45 9.39 -5.73 -5.01
C LYS A 45 8.43 -4.59 -5.34
N LEU A 46 7.22 -4.58 -4.77
CA LEU A 46 6.20 -3.57 -5.04
C LEU A 46 6.31 -2.32 -4.16
N LEU A 47 7.06 -2.41 -3.05
CA LEU A 47 7.20 -1.31 -2.10
C LEU A 47 7.81 -0.06 -2.73
N PHE A 48 9.00 -0.18 -3.33
CA PHE A 48 9.71 0.97 -3.90
C PHE A 48 9.05 1.54 -5.16
N PRO A 49 8.51 0.74 -6.09
CA PRO A 49 7.66 1.26 -7.17
C PRO A 49 6.48 2.08 -6.65
N ASN A 50 5.84 1.65 -5.56
CA ASN A 50 4.74 2.37 -4.95
C ASN A 50 5.21 3.68 -4.28
N LEU A 51 6.35 3.65 -3.57
CA LEU A 51 6.98 4.87 -3.04
C LEU A 51 7.37 5.87 -4.13
N LYS A 52 7.80 5.42 -5.32
CA LYS A 52 8.08 6.32 -6.46
C LYS A 52 6.82 7.01 -6.99
N ARG A 53 5.66 6.37 -6.83
CA ARG A 53 4.35 6.95 -7.18
C ARG A 53 3.81 7.89 -6.10
N PHE A 54 4.45 7.97 -4.94
CA PHE A 54 4.14 8.97 -3.92
C PHE A 54 4.52 10.36 -4.44
N ARG A 55 3.51 11.10 -4.90
CA ARG A 55 3.67 12.46 -5.44
C ARG A 55 2.68 13.42 -4.78
N ILE A 56 2.85 13.62 -3.46
CA ILE A 56 2.13 14.70 -2.77
C ILE A 56 2.97 15.98 -2.88
N LEU A 57 2.39 17.02 -3.46
CA LEU A 57 2.99 18.34 -3.54
C LEU A 57 2.50 19.20 -2.37
N ARG A 58 3.42 19.90 -1.71
CA ARG A 58 3.13 20.98 -0.76
C ARG A 58 4.09 22.12 -1.04
N ASN A 59 3.55 23.32 -1.29
CA ASN A 59 4.33 24.51 -1.63
C ASN A 59 5.37 24.24 -2.74
N SER A 60 4.91 23.63 -3.85
CA SER A 60 5.73 23.24 -5.00
C SER A 60 6.86 22.23 -4.72
N LYS A 61 6.92 21.64 -3.53
CA LYS A 61 7.88 20.59 -3.17
C LYS A 61 7.19 19.24 -3.08
N VAL A 62 7.78 18.22 -3.69
CA VAL A 62 7.37 16.83 -3.52
C VAL A 62 7.72 16.41 -2.10
N LEU A 63 6.70 16.11 -1.29
CA LEU A 63 6.90 15.59 0.04
C LEU A 63 7.52 14.19 -0.02
N LYS A 64 8.17 13.80 1.08
CA LYS A 64 8.56 12.41 1.32
C LYS A 64 7.85 11.91 2.58
N PRO A 65 7.50 10.62 2.65
CA PRO A 65 6.99 10.04 3.88
C PRO A 65 8.06 10.11 4.98
N GLU A 66 7.76 10.79 6.08
CA GLU A 66 8.70 10.85 7.22
C GLU A 66 8.81 9.52 7.97
N ILE A 67 7.67 8.82 8.11
CA ILE A 67 7.55 7.56 8.84
C ILE A 67 6.69 6.60 8.04
N LEU A 68 7.26 5.44 7.76
CA LEU A 68 6.64 4.37 7.03
C LEU A 68 6.40 3.14 7.90
N SER A 69 5.13 2.79 8.11
CA SER A 69 4.72 1.58 8.80
C SER A 69 4.53 0.46 7.79
N LEU A 70 5.23 -0.65 8.01
CA LEU A 70 5.26 -1.80 7.13
C LEU A 70 4.88 -3.06 7.91
N ASP A 71 4.32 -4.04 7.21
CA ASP A 71 4.07 -5.34 7.81
C ASP A 71 5.38 -6.11 8.04
N LYS A 72 5.30 -7.10 8.92
CA LYS A 72 6.41 -7.98 9.31
C LYS A 72 7.11 -8.66 8.12
N ALA A 73 6.37 -8.94 7.05
CA ALA A 73 6.90 -9.56 5.83
C ALA A 73 7.98 -8.70 5.14
N TYR A 74 7.97 -7.37 5.35
CA TYR A 74 8.96 -6.44 4.79
C TYR A 74 10.23 -6.31 5.64
N ALA A 75 10.39 -7.12 6.70
CA ALA A 75 11.58 -7.15 7.54
C ALA A 75 12.76 -7.84 6.83
N THR A 76 13.27 -7.26 5.75
CA THR A 76 14.52 -7.66 5.08
C THR A 76 15.56 -6.55 5.21
N ASN A 77 16.83 -6.93 5.31
CA ASN A 77 17.94 -5.98 5.47
C ASN A 77 18.05 -5.03 4.26
N GLU A 78 17.78 -5.53 3.05
CA GLU A 78 17.75 -4.72 1.83
C GLU A 78 16.69 -3.61 1.88
N ILE A 79 15.47 -3.94 2.33
CA ILE A 79 14.40 -2.94 2.45
C ILE A 79 14.78 -1.89 3.49
N LYS A 80 15.27 -2.32 4.65
CA LYS A 80 15.74 -1.42 5.71
C LYS A 80 16.86 -0.50 5.23
N ALA A 81 17.86 -1.04 4.52
CA ALA A 81 18.98 -0.27 3.99
C ALA A 81 18.54 0.77 2.97
N LYS A 82 17.65 0.41 2.04
CA LYS A 82 17.09 1.35 1.05
C LYS A 82 16.27 2.46 1.73
N LEU A 83 15.44 2.13 2.72
CA LEU A 83 14.66 3.14 3.46
C LEU A 83 15.56 4.11 4.24
N LYS A 84 16.66 3.61 4.83
CA LYS A 84 17.68 4.48 5.46
C LYS A 84 18.35 5.39 4.44
N LYS A 85 18.73 4.87 3.27
CA LYS A 85 19.32 5.65 2.17
C LYS A 85 18.38 6.78 1.71
N ASP A 86 17.09 6.49 1.63
CA ASP A 86 16.06 7.47 1.24
C ASP A 86 15.70 8.47 2.35
N LYS A 87 16.34 8.36 3.53
CA LYS A 87 16.06 9.14 4.75
C LYS A 87 14.61 8.99 5.25
N ILE A 88 14.02 7.82 5.04
CA ILE A 88 12.66 7.47 5.47
C ILE A 88 12.75 6.64 6.76
N ARG A 89 12.18 7.14 7.86
CA ARG A 89 12.08 6.33 9.08
C ARG A 89 11.08 5.22 8.83
N TYR A 90 11.39 4.00 9.23
CA TYR A 90 10.51 2.85 9.06
C TYR A 90 10.10 2.25 10.40
N ARG A 91 8.96 1.58 10.40
CA ARG A 91 8.44 0.81 11.51
C ARG A 91 8.00 -0.55 10.99
N ILE A 92 8.78 -1.59 11.30
CA ILE A 92 8.51 -2.97 10.90
C ILE A 92 8.53 -3.83 12.16
N PRO A 93 7.47 -4.60 12.47
CA PRO A 93 7.48 -5.56 13.57
C PRO A 93 8.64 -6.57 13.43
N ASN A 94 9.36 -6.83 14.53
CA ASN A 94 10.44 -7.81 14.53
C ASN A 94 9.94 -9.22 14.22
N LYS A 95 10.76 -10.01 13.52
CA LYS A 95 10.55 -11.45 13.36
C LYS A 95 10.69 -12.15 14.72
N LYS A 96 9.94 -13.23 14.96
CA LYS A 96 10.03 -13.98 16.23
C LYS A 96 11.47 -14.49 16.44
N ASN A 97 12.12 -14.93 15.37
CA ASN A 97 13.49 -15.44 15.37
C ASN A 97 14.52 -14.37 14.95
N ALA A 98 14.25 -13.10 15.23
CA ALA A 98 15.21 -12.04 14.89
C ALA A 98 16.41 -12.12 15.84
N LYS A 99 17.62 -12.34 15.29
CA LYS A 99 18.85 -12.39 16.08
C LYS A 99 19.10 -11.08 16.86
N ASN A 100 18.85 -9.93 16.21
CA ASN A 100 18.95 -8.60 16.83
C ASN A 100 17.62 -7.83 16.65
N PRO A 101 16.70 -7.87 17.62
CA PRO A 101 15.45 -7.13 17.54
C PRO A 101 15.69 -5.61 17.70
N GLU A 102 15.11 -4.80 16.82
CA GLU A 102 15.16 -3.34 16.93
C GLU A 102 14.09 -2.87 17.93
N ARG A 103 14.40 -1.84 18.75
CA ARG A 103 13.38 -1.22 19.63
C ARG A 103 12.35 -0.49 18.77
N ILE A 104 11.10 -0.92 18.85
CA ILE A 104 9.98 -0.32 18.12
C ILE A 104 9.17 0.53 19.08
N VAL A 105 9.08 1.84 18.82
CA VAL A 105 8.25 2.75 19.63
C VAL A 105 6.77 2.29 19.55
N PRO A 106 6.07 2.13 20.69
CA PRO A 106 4.64 1.85 20.69
C PRO A 106 3.91 3.07 20.11
N LEU A 107 2.98 2.80 19.20
CA LEU A 107 2.20 3.79 18.47
C LEU A 107 0.81 3.19 18.32
N LYS A 108 -0.23 4.03 18.44
CA LYS A 108 -1.63 3.62 18.36
C LYS A 108 -1.86 2.66 17.18
N PRO A 109 -2.71 1.63 17.35
CA PRO A 109 -2.97 0.66 16.29
C PRO A 109 -3.75 1.31 15.14
N PHE A 110 -3.05 1.85 14.15
CA PHE A 110 -3.66 2.36 12.89
C PHE A 110 -4.06 1.24 11.93
N ARG A 111 -4.17 -0.01 12.41
CA ARG A 111 -4.44 -1.16 11.54
C ARG A 111 -5.86 -1.10 11.00
N TRP A 112 -6.82 -0.77 11.87
CA TRP A 112 -8.22 -0.60 11.51
C TRP A 112 -8.41 0.46 10.42
N THR A 113 -7.60 1.53 10.43
CA THR A 113 -7.70 2.63 9.46
C THR A 113 -7.37 2.15 8.06
N VAL A 114 -6.32 1.34 7.94
CA VAL A 114 -5.90 0.78 6.65
C VAL A 114 -6.87 -0.30 6.19
N GLU A 115 -7.29 -1.18 7.09
CA GLU A 115 -8.29 -2.21 6.80
C GLU A 115 -9.63 -1.60 6.34
N ARG A 116 -10.03 -0.46 6.92
CA ARG A 116 -11.18 0.32 6.46
C ARG A 116 -10.99 0.82 5.02
N THR A 117 -9.82 1.36 4.68
CA THR A 117 -9.54 1.78 3.29
C THR A 117 -9.66 0.59 2.33
N PHE A 118 -9.16 -0.59 2.70
CA PHE A 118 -9.35 -1.81 1.90
C PHE A 118 -10.83 -2.22 1.80
N ALA A 119 -11.59 -2.10 2.88
CA ALA A 119 -13.02 -2.37 2.88
C ALA A 119 -13.78 -1.43 1.92
N TRP A 120 -13.41 -0.15 1.84
CA TRP A 120 -13.98 0.78 0.87
C TRP A 120 -13.71 0.36 -0.57
N PHE A 121 -12.48 -0.03 -0.91
CA PHE A 121 -12.18 -0.56 -2.24
C PHE A 121 -12.95 -1.86 -2.54
N ASN A 122 -13.12 -2.73 -1.54
CA ASN A 122 -13.86 -3.97 -1.68
C ASN A 122 -15.39 -3.77 -1.77
N ALA A 123 -15.92 -2.60 -1.42
CA ALA A 123 -17.33 -2.27 -1.62
C ALA A 123 -17.68 -2.10 -3.11
N PHE A 124 -16.70 -1.75 -3.95
CA PHE A 124 -16.87 -1.71 -5.40
C PHE A 124 -16.81 -3.12 -5.97
N ARG A 125 -17.96 -3.68 -6.36
CA ARG A 125 -18.06 -5.06 -6.87
C ARG A 125 -17.11 -5.34 -8.04
N GLY A 126 -16.97 -4.39 -8.98
CA GLY A 126 -16.05 -4.51 -10.11
C GLY A 126 -14.58 -4.64 -9.69
N ILE A 127 -14.18 -3.90 -8.64
CA ILE A 127 -12.83 -3.95 -8.09
C ILE A 127 -12.61 -5.20 -7.24
N LYS A 128 -13.58 -5.58 -6.42
CA LYS A 128 -13.56 -6.78 -5.55
C LYS A 128 -13.53 -8.08 -6.34
N THR A 129 -14.19 -8.15 -7.49
CA THR A 129 -14.19 -9.37 -8.29
C THR A 129 -13.14 -9.34 -9.40
N CYS A 130 -12.73 -8.16 -9.88
CA CYS A 130 -11.83 -8.01 -11.03
C CYS A 130 -12.39 -8.67 -12.30
N TRP A 131 -13.53 -8.16 -12.79
CA TRP A 131 -14.15 -8.66 -14.03
C TRP A 131 -13.38 -8.29 -15.30
N GLU A 132 -12.48 -7.33 -15.21
CA GLU A 132 -11.72 -6.83 -16.35
C GLU A 132 -10.66 -7.84 -16.82
N PHE A 133 -10.68 -8.15 -18.11
CA PHE A 133 -9.68 -9.02 -18.74
C PHE A 133 -8.33 -8.31 -18.92
N LYS A 134 -8.37 -7.04 -19.34
CA LYS A 134 -7.20 -6.19 -19.56
C LYS A 134 -6.77 -5.49 -18.27
N LEU A 135 -5.46 -5.47 -18.01
CA LEU A 135 -4.90 -4.85 -16.79
C LEU A 135 -5.11 -3.33 -16.81
N GLU A 136 -5.09 -2.74 -18.00
CA GLU A 136 -5.29 -1.33 -18.26
C GLU A 136 -6.70 -0.90 -17.84
N ASN A 137 -7.71 -1.66 -18.24
CA ASN A 137 -9.11 -1.44 -17.84
C ASN A 137 -9.28 -1.56 -16.33
N TYR A 138 -8.71 -2.61 -15.72
CA TYR A 138 -8.76 -2.77 -14.27
C TYR A 138 -8.09 -1.61 -13.54
N THR A 139 -6.94 -1.17 -14.06
CA THR A 139 -6.21 -0.03 -13.50
C THR A 139 -7.02 1.25 -13.60
N ALA A 140 -7.66 1.52 -14.73
CA ALA A 140 -8.53 2.69 -14.92
C ALA A 140 -9.73 2.65 -13.96
N LEU A 141 -10.40 1.50 -13.84
CA LEU A 141 -11.51 1.32 -12.87
C LEU A 141 -11.04 1.55 -11.43
N PHE A 142 -9.85 1.06 -11.09
CA PHE A 142 -9.26 1.25 -9.78
C PHE A 142 -8.92 2.73 -9.50
N GLN A 143 -8.44 3.46 -10.51
CA GLN A 143 -8.20 4.92 -10.42
C GLN A 143 -9.49 5.69 -10.15
N LEU A 144 -10.60 5.32 -10.81
CA LEU A 144 -11.90 5.94 -10.57
C LEU A 144 -12.38 5.75 -9.13
N ALA A 145 -12.30 4.52 -8.59
CA ALA A 145 -12.68 4.29 -7.19
C ALA A 145 -11.73 4.98 -6.20
N PHE A 146 -10.44 5.03 -6.52
CA PHE A 146 -9.45 5.75 -5.73
C PHE A 146 -9.81 7.25 -5.64
N ALA A 147 -10.13 7.88 -6.78
CA ALA A 147 -10.56 9.27 -6.84
C ALA A 147 -11.88 9.49 -6.09
N PHE A 148 -12.84 8.59 -6.24
CA PHE A 148 -14.13 8.68 -5.55
C PHE A 148 -14.01 8.57 -4.03
N ILE A 149 -13.16 7.66 -3.53
CA ILE A 149 -12.86 7.56 -2.09
C ILE A 149 -12.27 8.86 -1.58
N LEU A 150 -11.27 9.41 -2.26
CA LEU A 150 -10.65 10.70 -1.89
C LEU A 150 -11.66 11.84 -1.90
N PHE A 151 -12.51 11.93 -2.92
CA PHE A 151 -13.55 12.94 -3.01
C PHE A 151 -14.52 12.87 -1.83
N ARG A 152 -14.95 11.66 -1.44
CA ARG A 152 -15.82 11.46 -0.27
C ARG A 152 -15.14 11.84 1.04
N MET A 153 -13.83 11.64 1.15
CA MET A 153 -13.07 12.05 2.33
C MET A 153 -12.90 13.56 2.42
N ALA A 154 -12.72 14.25 1.29
CA ALA A 154 -12.54 15.70 1.23
C ALA A 154 -13.83 16.50 1.50
N ARG A 155 -15.00 15.88 1.29
CA ARG A 155 -16.31 16.50 1.56
C ARG A 155 -16.78 16.40 3.01
N ARG A 156 -16.02 15.72 3.87
CA ARG A 156 -16.29 15.63 5.31
C ARG A 156 -15.51 16.69 6.05
#